data_AF-A0A356WVW0-F1
#
_entry.id   AF-A0A356WVW0-F1
#
_cell.length_a   1.000
_cell.length_b   1.000
_cell.length_c   1.000
_cell.angle_alpha   90.00
_cell.angle_beta   90.00
_cell.angle_gamma   90.00
#
_symmetry.space_group_name_H-M   'P 1'
#
loop_
_entity.id
_entity.type
_entity.pdbx_description
1 polymer ?
#
loop_
_entity_poly.entity_id
_entity_poly.type
_entity_poly.pdbx_seq_one_letter_code
_entity_poly.pdbx_strand_id
1 'polypeptide(L)'
;MNNNSLYKYFKRDISWLSFNHRVLLEAKDESLPVYERIKFLSIYSSNLEEFYKIRVSGYHSSILKNISRDESEEEALQTLMEINNEVTEQEKEYYRIFNEMILPELEKNNIILYQTDEVEPFHRAYVEKYFNEEVFPYLQPMIILKDDIHSFIQDGRIYQVVSLVKKKKKKTGDNSSYTYAIMKIPYTKVPRFVELPSFGGNHYIIFIDDLIKANMQSVFPGYEIVDCYSIKISRDADFSLENEDQKDIAERILRKVRKRKIGAVTRFQYDKDMPGYFLKYLCEAYEIEEEELLPSGRYLNLADLMKLPNPVGDRLRQTLPQPLRVPELEA
;
A
#
# COMPACT_ATOMS: atom_id res chain seq x y z
N MET A 1 10.40 44.33 -2.53
CA MET A 1 9.40 44.84 -1.56
C MET A 1 9.27 43.79 -0.48
N ASN A 2 9.77 44.08 0.72
CA ASN A 2 9.78 43.13 1.84
C ASN A 2 8.37 42.93 2.38
N ASN A 3 7.76 41.80 2.04
CA ASN A 3 6.49 41.38 2.61
C ASN A 3 6.75 40.70 3.96
N ASN A 4 7.24 41.48 4.94
CA ASN A 4 7.48 40.97 6.29
C ASN A 4 6.17 41.02 7.08
N SER A 5 5.28 40.05 6.80
CA SER A 5 4.11 39.79 7.64
C SER A 5 4.59 39.56 9.08
N LEU A 6 4.06 40.35 10.04
CA LEU A 6 4.35 40.22 11.47
C LEU A 6 3.89 38.87 12.06
N TYR A 7 3.09 38.11 11.31
CA TYR A 7 2.51 36.86 11.74
C TYR A 7 3.17 35.69 11.01
N LYS A 8 3.67 34.72 11.79
CA LYS A 8 4.12 33.41 11.32
C LYS A 8 2.95 32.44 11.43
N TYR A 9 2.63 31.77 10.33
CA TYR A 9 1.58 30.76 10.28
C TYR A 9 2.20 29.39 10.00
N PHE A 10 1.58 28.33 10.51
CA PHE A 10 1.94 26.97 10.11
C PHE A 10 1.49 26.72 8.67
N LYS A 11 2.29 25.95 7.93
CA LYS A 11 1.86 25.39 6.65
C LYS A 11 0.64 24.50 6.91
N ARG A 12 -0.45 24.74 6.16
CA ARG A 12 -1.73 24.02 6.36
C ARG A 12 -1.56 22.51 6.29
N ASP A 13 -0.80 22.04 5.31
CA ASP A 13 -0.69 20.61 5.01
C ASP A 13 0.21 19.90 6.05
N ILE A 14 1.20 20.59 6.61
CA ILE A 14 1.97 20.11 7.78
C ILE A 14 1.09 20.06 9.04
N SER A 15 0.28 21.11 9.28
CA SER A 15 -0.69 21.12 10.38
C SER A 15 -1.71 19.97 10.26
N TRP A 16 -2.13 19.65 9.03
CA TRP A 16 -2.99 18.50 8.76
C TRP A 16 -2.30 17.16 9.10
N LEU A 17 -1.00 17.01 8.77
CA LEU A 17 -0.24 15.82 9.17
C LEU A 17 -0.15 15.68 10.70
N SER A 18 -0.03 16.79 11.43
CA SER A 18 -0.07 16.77 12.91
C SER A 18 -1.46 16.35 13.44
N PHE A 19 -2.54 16.76 12.77
CA PHE A 19 -3.89 16.25 13.08
C PHE A 19 -3.96 14.73 12.88
N ASN A 20 -3.49 14.22 11.74
CA ASN A 20 -3.53 12.80 11.47
C ASN A 20 -2.62 12.01 12.44
N HIS A 21 -1.46 12.58 12.83
CA HIS A 21 -0.63 12.02 13.88
C HIS A 21 -1.37 11.88 15.21
N ARG A 22 -2.23 12.84 15.57
CA ARG A 22 -3.06 12.71 16.77
C ARG A 22 -4.01 11.51 16.71
N VAL A 23 -4.53 11.18 15.53
CA VAL A 23 -5.32 9.95 15.28
C VAL A 23 -4.46 8.71 15.50
N LEU A 24 -3.20 8.70 15.03
CA LEU A 24 -2.27 7.60 15.27
C LEU A 24 -2.01 7.39 16.77
N LEU A 25 -1.91 8.47 17.54
CA LEU A 25 -1.70 8.40 18.98
C LEU A 25 -2.88 7.76 19.74
N GLU A 26 -4.10 7.79 19.22
CA GLU A 26 -5.22 7.02 19.81
C GLU A 26 -5.01 5.51 19.69
N ALA A 27 -4.31 5.04 18.65
CA ALA A 27 -3.94 3.63 18.55
C ALA A 27 -2.90 3.18 19.59
N LYS A 28 -2.21 4.15 20.22
CA LYS A 28 -1.23 3.93 21.29
C LYS A 28 -1.86 3.92 22.69
N ASP A 29 -3.10 4.37 22.83
CA ASP A 29 -3.78 4.46 24.12
C ASP A 29 -4.24 3.06 24.59
N GLU A 30 -3.48 2.44 25.49
CA GLU A 30 -3.79 1.12 26.05
C GLU A 30 -5.06 1.09 26.92
N SER A 31 -5.64 2.25 27.28
CA SER A 31 -6.95 2.29 27.94
C SER A 31 -8.11 1.91 27.01
N LEU A 32 -7.88 1.96 25.70
CA LEU A 32 -8.84 1.53 24.68
C LEU A 32 -8.72 0.03 24.39
N PRO A 33 -9.86 -0.65 24.14
CA PRO A 33 -9.84 -2.03 23.65
C PRO A 33 -9.04 -2.16 22.34
N VAL A 34 -8.31 -3.26 22.17
CA VAL A 34 -7.41 -3.46 21.01
C VAL A 34 -8.08 -3.23 19.66
N TYR A 35 -9.35 -3.60 19.46
CA TYR A 35 -10.03 -3.38 18.17
C TYR A 35 -10.38 -1.91 17.91
N GLU A 36 -10.56 -1.07 18.93
CA GLU A 36 -10.67 0.38 18.74
C GLU A 36 -9.35 0.99 18.30
N ARG A 37 -8.23 0.51 18.87
CA ARG A 37 -6.90 0.96 18.48
C ARG A 37 -6.55 0.53 17.05
N ILE A 38 -6.90 -0.69 16.65
CA ILE A 38 -6.79 -1.18 15.26
C ILE A 38 -7.63 -0.31 14.31
N LYS A 39 -8.83 0.09 14.74
CA LYS A 39 -9.67 1.02 14.00
C LYS A 39 -8.99 2.38 13.82
N PHE A 40 -8.32 2.93 14.83
CA PHE A 40 -7.53 4.16 14.68
C PHE A 40 -6.35 4.01 13.72
N LEU A 41 -5.65 2.86 13.72
CA LEU A 41 -4.62 2.57 12.71
C LEU A 41 -5.21 2.55 11.28
N SER A 42 -6.40 1.97 11.12
CA SER A 42 -7.11 2.00 9.83
C SER A 42 -7.50 3.42 9.42
N ILE A 43 -8.08 4.21 10.34
CA ILE A 43 -8.49 5.60 10.07
C ILE A 43 -7.28 6.46 9.68
N TYR A 44 -6.18 6.35 10.43
CA TYR A 44 -4.91 7.04 10.10
C TYR A 44 -4.48 6.74 8.65
N SER A 45 -4.47 5.45 8.28
CA SER A 45 -4.04 5.00 6.96
C SER A 45 -4.97 5.51 5.85
N SER A 46 -6.29 5.47 6.09
CA SER A 46 -7.30 5.96 5.14
C SER A 46 -7.20 7.47 4.94
N ASN A 47 -7.02 8.23 6.02
CA ASN A 47 -6.84 9.68 5.97
C ASN A 47 -5.59 10.04 5.18
N LEU A 48 -4.47 9.35 5.45
CA LEU A 48 -3.21 9.59 4.78
C LEU A 48 -3.31 9.29 3.28
N GLU A 49 -4.02 8.24 2.89
CA GLU A 49 -4.27 7.93 1.48
C GLU A 49 -5.04 9.06 0.77
N GLU A 50 -6.10 9.57 1.40
CA GLU A 50 -6.88 10.70 0.85
C GLU A 50 -6.05 11.99 0.79
N PHE A 51 -5.20 12.23 1.78
CA PHE A 51 -4.28 13.36 1.78
C PHE A 51 -3.30 13.31 0.60
N TYR A 52 -2.69 12.16 0.32
CA TYR A 52 -1.83 12.02 -0.85
C TYR A 52 -2.63 12.21 -2.15
N LYS A 53 -3.82 11.61 -2.24
CA LYS A 53 -4.64 11.69 -3.45
C LYS A 53 -5.06 13.12 -3.79
N ILE A 54 -5.45 13.91 -2.79
CA ILE A 54 -5.95 15.28 -3.00
C ILE A 54 -4.83 16.32 -2.93
N ARG A 55 -4.01 16.31 -1.87
CA ARG A 55 -3.09 17.40 -1.54
C ARG A 55 -1.78 17.28 -2.30
N VAL A 56 -1.15 16.11 -2.25
CA VAL A 56 0.14 15.85 -2.90
C VAL A 56 0.04 15.88 -4.42
N SER A 57 -1.01 15.28 -5.01
CA SER A 57 -1.28 15.41 -6.46
C SER A 57 -1.40 16.86 -6.90
N GLY A 58 -1.98 17.73 -6.05
CA GLY A 58 -2.06 19.15 -6.33
C GLY A 58 -0.70 19.87 -6.34
N TYR A 59 0.26 19.44 -5.51
CA TYR A 59 1.63 19.97 -5.55
C TYR A 59 2.36 19.54 -6.83
N HIS A 60 2.24 18.27 -7.23
CA HIS A 60 2.79 17.79 -8.51
C HIS A 60 2.21 18.55 -9.71
N SER A 61 0.89 18.79 -9.72
CA SER A 61 0.22 19.57 -10.76
C SER A 61 0.72 21.01 -10.86
N SER A 62 1.05 21.65 -9.73
CA SER A 62 1.61 23.01 -9.70
C SER A 62 3.07 23.06 -10.18
N ILE A 63 3.88 22.08 -9.80
CA ILE A 63 5.28 21.95 -10.29
C ILE A 63 5.30 21.74 -11.81
N LEU A 64 4.37 20.94 -12.34
CA LEU A 64 4.24 20.69 -13.79
C LEU A 64 3.63 21.86 -14.58
N LYS A 65 3.46 23.05 -13.97
CA LYS A 65 2.92 24.29 -14.56
C LYS A 65 1.49 24.21 -15.11
N ASN A 66 0.72 23.19 -14.72
CA ASN A 66 -0.66 23.02 -15.19
C ASN A 66 -1.70 23.81 -14.37
N ILE A 67 -1.32 24.33 -13.19
CA ILE A 67 -2.19 25.12 -12.32
C ILE A 67 -1.37 26.24 -11.67
N SER A 68 -1.82 27.48 -11.82
CA SER A 68 -1.27 28.64 -11.11
C SER A 68 -1.61 28.55 -9.61
N ARG A 69 -0.64 28.20 -8.77
CA ARG A 69 -0.68 28.45 -7.31
C ARG A 69 0.11 29.71 -6.99
N ASP A 70 -0.21 30.34 -5.86
CA ASP A 70 0.53 31.49 -5.32
C ASP A 70 1.95 31.11 -4.83
N GLU A 71 2.22 29.81 -4.66
CA GLU A 71 3.52 29.26 -4.25
C GLU A 71 4.45 29.06 -5.45
N SER A 72 5.74 29.34 -5.27
CA SER A 72 6.77 29.02 -6.26
C SER A 72 7.03 27.51 -6.37
N GLU A 73 7.62 27.07 -7.48
CA GLU A 73 8.00 25.66 -7.71
C GLU A 73 8.94 25.13 -6.62
N GLU A 74 9.89 25.96 -6.19
CA GLU A 74 10.86 25.62 -5.13
C GLU A 74 10.18 25.45 -3.76
N GLU A 75 9.23 26.31 -3.42
CA GLU A 75 8.44 26.20 -2.17
C GLU A 75 7.55 24.95 -2.15
N ALA A 76 6.98 24.59 -3.31
CA ALA A 76 6.19 23.38 -3.47
C ALA A 76 7.04 22.12 -3.27
N LEU A 77 8.23 22.05 -3.89
CA LEU A 77 9.18 20.95 -3.72
C LEU A 77 9.63 20.83 -2.25
N GLN A 78 10.00 21.95 -1.62
CA GLN A 78 10.39 21.96 -0.22
C GLN A 78 9.28 21.45 0.71
N THR A 79 8.02 21.82 0.42
CA THR A 79 6.87 21.37 1.20
C THR A 79 6.59 19.89 0.98
N LEU A 80 6.76 19.36 -0.24
CA LEU A 80 6.67 17.92 -0.51
C LEU A 80 7.74 17.12 0.26
N MET A 81 8.97 17.62 0.29
CA MET A 81 10.06 17.01 1.07
C MET A 81 9.73 16.98 2.57
N GLU A 82 9.22 18.10 3.12
CA GLU A 82 8.76 18.17 4.52
C GLU A 82 7.62 17.17 4.80
N ILE A 83 6.64 17.07 3.89
CA ILE A 83 5.53 16.10 3.98
C ILE A 83 6.08 14.67 4.02
N ASN A 84 6.94 14.29 3.07
CA ASN A 84 7.46 12.93 2.97
C ASN A 84 8.31 12.56 4.19
N ASN A 85 9.11 13.49 4.71
CA ASN A 85 9.88 13.29 5.94
C ASN A 85 8.98 13.03 7.15
N GLU A 86 7.96 13.88 7.34
CA GLU A 86 7.00 13.73 8.45
C GLU A 86 6.22 12.41 8.35
N VAL A 87 5.75 12.05 7.16
CA VAL A 87 5.05 10.78 6.92
C VAL A 87 5.96 9.58 7.19
N THR A 88 7.23 9.64 6.79
CA THR A 88 8.20 8.57 7.03
C THR A 88 8.41 8.33 8.53
N GLU A 89 8.51 9.39 9.34
CA GLU A 89 8.62 9.26 10.79
C GLU A 89 7.34 8.71 11.43
N GLN A 90 6.17 9.16 10.98
CA GLN A 90 4.90 8.63 11.47
C GLN A 90 4.69 7.16 11.07
N GLU A 91 5.14 6.72 9.89
CA GLU A 91 5.09 5.30 9.51
C GLU A 91 5.97 4.45 10.42
N LYS A 92 7.14 4.93 10.85
CA LYS A 92 7.97 4.22 11.84
C LYS A 92 7.21 4.03 13.16
N GLU A 93 6.55 5.09 13.65
CA GLU A 93 5.72 4.99 14.87
C GLU A 93 4.51 4.06 14.65
N TYR A 94 3.87 4.10 13.48
CA TYR A 94 2.78 3.22 13.11
C TYR A 94 3.18 1.74 13.25
N TYR A 95 4.28 1.34 12.60
CA TYR A 95 4.73 -0.06 12.64
C TYR A 95 5.21 -0.46 14.03
N ARG A 96 5.74 0.48 14.81
CA ARG A 96 6.06 0.24 16.21
C ARG A 96 4.80 -0.07 17.03
N ILE A 97 3.75 0.75 16.93
CA ILE A 97 2.47 0.51 17.60
C ILE A 97 1.89 -0.84 17.16
N PHE A 98 1.86 -1.09 15.85
CA PHE A 98 1.32 -2.33 15.29
C PHE A 98 2.07 -3.57 15.80
N ASN A 99 3.40 -3.60 15.71
CA ASN A 99 4.20 -4.77 16.04
C ASN A 99 4.45 -4.95 17.54
N GLU A 100 4.67 -3.87 18.29
CA GLU A 100 5.06 -3.95 19.71
C GLU A 100 3.87 -3.87 20.67
N MET A 101 2.69 -3.41 20.21
CA MET A 101 1.51 -3.21 21.07
C MET A 101 0.28 -4.00 20.59
N ILE A 102 -0.10 -3.83 19.31
CA ILE A 102 -1.32 -4.45 18.78
C ILE A 102 -1.18 -5.97 18.64
N LEU A 103 -0.15 -6.46 17.95
CA LEU A 103 0.03 -7.90 17.74
C LEU A 103 0.16 -8.67 19.07
N PRO A 104 0.97 -8.22 20.06
CA PRO A 104 1.05 -8.90 21.35
C PRO A 104 -0.27 -8.88 22.14
N GLU A 105 -1.08 -7.82 22.04
CA GLU A 105 -2.37 -7.79 22.72
C GLU A 105 -3.42 -8.67 22.06
N LEU A 106 -3.41 -8.79 20.73
CA LEU A 106 -4.21 -9.79 20.03
C LEU A 106 -3.84 -11.20 20.49
N GLU A 107 -2.53 -11.50 20.56
CA GLU A 107 -2.02 -12.80 21.01
C GLU A 107 -2.45 -13.12 22.45
N LYS A 108 -2.36 -12.16 23.38
CA LYS A 108 -2.88 -12.31 24.76
C LYS A 108 -4.37 -12.65 24.81
N ASN A 109 -5.12 -12.29 23.79
CA ASN A 109 -6.54 -12.58 23.64
C ASN A 109 -6.82 -13.84 22.80
N ASN A 110 -5.80 -14.66 22.54
CA ASN A 110 -5.84 -15.87 21.72
C ASN A 110 -6.18 -15.59 20.24
N ILE A 111 -5.79 -14.42 19.72
CA ILE A 111 -5.96 -14.04 18.33
C ILE A 111 -4.57 -13.89 17.71
N ILE A 112 -4.24 -14.78 16.79
CA ILE A 112 -2.94 -14.80 16.11
C ILE A 112 -3.13 -14.31 14.69
N LEU A 113 -2.63 -13.10 14.42
CA LEU A 113 -2.55 -12.56 13.06
C LEU A 113 -1.20 -12.96 12.47
N TYR A 114 -1.21 -13.85 11.47
CA TYR A 114 0.00 -14.24 10.75
C TYR A 114 0.67 -13.01 10.13
N GLN A 115 1.98 -12.91 10.34
CA GLN A 115 2.85 -11.88 9.75
C GLN A 115 3.93 -12.51 8.85
N THR A 116 3.66 -13.71 8.34
CA THR A 116 4.60 -14.55 7.60
C THR A 116 3.87 -15.43 6.61
N ASP A 117 4.56 -15.77 5.53
CA ASP A 117 4.18 -16.77 4.52
C ASP A 117 4.56 -18.20 4.93
N GLU A 118 5.29 -18.37 6.04
CA GLU A 118 5.53 -19.67 6.67
C GLU A 118 4.31 -20.10 7.50
N VAL A 119 3.41 -20.85 6.86
CA VAL A 119 2.20 -21.36 7.51
C VAL A 119 2.54 -22.58 8.37
N GLU A 120 2.01 -22.58 9.61
CA GLU A 120 2.15 -23.70 10.55
C GLU A 120 1.64 -25.02 9.95
N PRO A 121 2.27 -26.17 10.27
CA PRO A 121 1.94 -27.46 9.65
C PRO A 121 0.46 -27.84 9.68
N PHE A 122 -0.25 -27.51 10.78
CA PHE A 122 -1.67 -27.84 10.96
C PHE A 122 -2.61 -26.99 10.09
N HIS A 123 -2.15 -25.86 9.56
CA HIS A 123 -2.93 -25.01 8.65
C HIS A 123 -2.62 -25.23 7.17
N ARG A 124 -1.47 -25.83 6.82
CA ARG A 124 -1.00 -25.94 5.42
C ARG A 124 -2.06 -26.48 4.47
N ALA A 125 -2.71 -27.59 4.83
CA ALA A 125 -3.74 -28.21 3.99
C ALA A 125 -4.96 -27.29 3.78
N TYR A 126 -5.35 -26.52 4.80
CA TYR A 126 -6.46 -25.58 4.68
C TYR A 126 -6.08 -24.38 3.79
N VAL A 127 -4.89 -23.81 4.02
CA VAL A 127 -4.39 -22.66 3.24
C VAL A 127 -4.21 -23.04 1.77
N GLU A 128 -3.64 -24.20 1.48
CA GLU A 128 -3.49 -24.71 0.10
C GLU A 128 -4.85 -24.92 -0.57
N LYS A 129 -5.80 -25.56 0.13
CA LYS A 129 -7.16 -25.77 -0.39
C LYS A 129 -7.86 -24.43 -0.67
N TYR A 130 -7.86 -23.53 0.30
CA TYR A 130 -8.47 -22.20 0.17
C TYR A 130 -7.83 -21.42 -0.98
N PHE A 131 -6.50 -21.46 -1.09
CA PHE A 131 -5.79 -20.84 -2.21
C PHE A 131 -6.27 -21.38 -3.55
N ASN A 132 -6.30 -22.71 -3.74
CA ASN A 132 -6.65 -23.32 -5.02
C ASN A 132 -8.12 -23.11 -5.41
N GLU A 133 -9.05 -23.13 -4.43
CA GLU A 133 -10.48 -23.03 -4.68
C GLU A 133 -10.98 -21.57 -4.76
N GLU A 134 -10.50 -20.70 -3.87
CA GLU A 134 -11.07 -19.36 -3.68
C GLU A 134 -10.18 -18.23 -4.23
N VAL A 135 -8.86 -18.44 -4.34
CA VAL A 135 -7.90 -17.35 -4.66
C VAL A 135 -7.32 -17.49 -6.06
N PHE A 136 -6.75 -18.65 -6.37
CA PHE A 136 -6.05 -18.94 -7.62
C PHE A 136 -6.86 -18.63 -8.88
N PRO A 137 -8.19 -18.88 -8.95
CA PRO A 137 -8.99 -18.55 -10.13
C PRO A 137 -9.01 -17.05 -10.50
N TYR A 138 -8.69 -16.17 -9.54
CA TYR A 138 -8.66 -14.73 -9.74
C TYR A 138 -7.26 -14.17 -9.97
N LEU A 139 -6.22 -15.00 -9.86
CA LEU A 139 -4.84 -14.58 -10.04
C LEU A 139 -4.48 -14.51 -11.53
N GLN A 140 -3.88 -13.39 -11.92
CA GLN A 140 -3.41 -13.15 -13.28
C GLN A 140 -1.96 -12.67 -13.22
N PRO A 141 -0.99 -13.60 -13.12
CA PRO A 141 0.41 -13.23 -13.14
C PRO A 141 0.81 -12.72 -14.53
N MET A 142 1.55 -11.61 -14.57
CA MET A 142 2.08 -11.02 -15.80
C MET A 142 3.59 -10.87 -15.69
N ILE A 143 4.33 -11.23 -16.74
CA ILE A 143 5.77 -10.98 -16.79
C ILE A 143 6.02 -9.50 -17.08
N ILE A 144 6.95 -8.90 -16.33
CA ILE A 144 7.37 -7.51 -16.51
C ILE A 144 8.49 -7.48 -17.54
N LEU A 145 8.27 -6.80 -18.65
CA LEU A 145 9.26 -6.59 -19.72
C LEU A 145 9.55 -5.09 -19.82
N LYS A 146 10.82 -4.70 -19.63
CA LYS A 146 11.24 -3.28 -19.62
C LYS A 146 11.01 -2.55 -20.95
N ASP A 147 11.20 -3.25 -22.07
CA ASP A 147 11.19 -2.65 -23.43
C ASP A 147 9.99 -3.08 -24.29
N ASP A 148 8.97 -3.70 -23.68
CA ASP A 148 7.78 -4.20 -24.38
C ASP A 148 6.50 -3.59 -23.78
N ILE A 149 5.31 -4.10 -24.11
CA ILE A 149 4.02 -3.63 -23.58
C ILE A 149 4.05 -3.62 -22.04
N HIS A 150 4.18 -2.42 -21.46
CA HIS A 150 4.10 -2.23 -20.01
C HIS A 150 2.78 -2.80 -19.50
N SER A 151 2.84 -3.72 -18.55
CA SER A 151 1.67 -4.19 -17.82
C SER A 151 1.00 -2.99 -17.14
N PHE A 152 -0.24 -2.66 -17.52
CA PHE A 152 -0.96 -1.56 -16.88
C PHE A 152 -1.22 -1.89 -15.39
N ILE A 153 -0.60 -1.12 -14.51
CA ILE A 153 -0.87 -1.17 -13.06
C ILE A 153 -2.02 -0.22 -12.76
N GLN A 154 -3.12 -0.80 -12.29
CA GLN A 154 -4.31 -0.06 -11.88
C GLN A 154 -4.01 0.77 -10.64
N ASP A 155 -4.46 2.02 -10.68
CA ASP A 155 -4.35 2.97 -9.57
C ASP A 155 -4.99 2.42 -8.28
N GLY A 156 -4.30 2.66 -7.15
CA GLY A 156 -4.81 2.36 -5.82
C GLY A 156 -4.93 0.86 -5.47
N ARG A 157 -4.44 -0.04 -6.33
CA ARG A 157 -4.47 -1.49 -6.08
C ARG A 157 -3.12 -2.00 -5.57
N ILE A 158 -3.18 -3.05 -4.76
CA ILE A 158 -1.99 -3.74 -4.25
C ILE A 158 -1.60 -4.83 -5.24
N TYR A 159 -0.30 -4.90 -5.52
CA TYR A 159 0.30 -5.93 -6.34
C TYR A 159 1.42 -6.61 -5.57
N GLN A 160 1.67 -7.87 -5.89
CA GLN A 160 2.88 -8.58 -5.53
C GLN A 160 3.79 -8.64 -6.75
N VAL A 161 5.02 -8.18 -6.59
CA VAL A 161 6.10 -8.32 -7.57
C VAL A 161 7.01 -9.44 -7.13
N VAL A 162 7.39 -10.29 -8.08
CA VAL A 162 8.11 -11.54 -7.83
C VAL A 162 9.34 -11.62 -8.71
N SER A 163 10.49 -11.93 -8.12
CA SER A 163 11.71 -12.27 -8.86
C SER A 163 11.80 -13.80 -9.00
N LEU A 164 12.04 -14.26 -10.23
CA LEU A 164 11.93 -15.66 -10.61
C LEU A 164 13.19 -16.11 -11.35
N VAL A 165 13.65 -17.32 -11.07
CA VAL A 165 14.71 -17.99 -11.84
C VAL A 165 14.12 -19.23 -12.49
N LYS A 166 14.33 -19.39 -13.81
CA LYS A 166 13.87 -20.61 -14.51
C LYS A 166 14.56 -21.83 -13.93
N LYS A 167 13.78 -22.85 -13.54
CA LYS A 167 14.32 -24.16 -13.14
C LYS A 167 15.07 -24.76 -14.34
N LYS A 168 16.41 -24.72 -14.34
CA LYS A 168 17.23 -25.19 -15.47
C LYS A 168 16.92 -26.66 -15.77
N LYS A 169 16.58 -27.00 -17.02
CA LYS A 169 16.95 -28.33 -17.56
C LYS A 169 18.42 -28.23 -17.92
N LYS A 170 19.29 -28.97 -17.20
CA LYS A 170 20.75 -29.09 -17.42
C LYS A 170 21.20 -28.71 -18.85
N LYS A 171 21.50 -27.44 -19.07
CA LYS A 171 22.35 -26.97 -20.17
C LYS A 171 23.26 -25.89 -19.60
N THR A 172 24.54 -26.21 -19.68
CA THR A 172 25.69 -25.40 -19.28
C THR A 172 25.76 -24.15 -20.16
N GLY A 173 25.88 -22.98 -19.54
CA GLY A 173 26.31 -21.74 -20.22
C GLY A 173 25.40 -20.53 -20.07
N ASP A 174 24.16 -20.68 -19.62
CA ASP A 174 23.27 -19.52 -19.50
C ASP A 174 23.37 -18.91 -18.09
N ASN A 175 23.80 -17.65 -18.03
CA ASN A 175 23.70 -16.82 -16.82
C ASN A 175 22.22 -16.81 -16.42
N SER A 176 21.94 -17.16 -15.17
CA SER A 176 20.57 -17.22 -14.64
C SER A 176 19.99 -15.79 -14.62
N SER A 177 19.34 -15.37 -15.70
CA SER A 177 18.67 -14.07 -15.73
C SER A 177 17.40 -14.14 -14.91
N TYR A 178 17.20 -13.14 -14.05
CA TYR A 178 15.95 -12.96 -13.34
C TYR A 178 14.83 -12.69 -14.35
N THR A 179 13.72 -13.39 -14.18
CA THR A 179 12.43 -13.05 -14.77
C THR A 179 11.62 -12.36 -13.69
N TYR A 180 11.07 -11.19 -13.97
CA TYR A 180 10.22 -10.49 -13.00
C TYR A 180 8.77 -10.65 -13.40
N ALA A 181 7.91 -10.89 -12.41
CA ALA A 181 6.47 -10.98 -12.60
C ALA A 181 5.75 -10.03 -11.64
N ILE A 182 4.55 -9.63 -12.03
CA ILE A 182 3.63 -8.85 -11.22
C ILE A 182 2.28 -9.55 -11.18
N MET A 183 1.64 -9.52 -10.01
CA MET A 183 0.35 -10.13 -9.79
C MET A 183 -0.51 -9.25 -8.91
N LYS A 184 -1.73 -8.96 -9.35
CA LYS A 184 -2.69 -8.17 -8.59
C LYS A 184 -3.28 -9.01 -7.46
N ILE A 185 -3.39 -8.43 -6.26
CA ILE A 185 -4.11 -9.09 -5.16
C ILE A 185 -5.63 -8.96 -5.39
N PRO A 186 -6.40 -10.07 -5.40
CA PRO A 186 -7.82 -10.08 -5.76
C PRO A 186 -8.77 -9.71 -4.60
N TYR A 187 -8.46 -8.64 -3.85
CA TYR A 187 -9.17 -8.31 -2.61
C TYR A 187 -10.66 -7.90 -2.78
N THR A 188 -11.11 -7.65 -4.02
CA THR A 188 -12.53 -7.39 -4.31
C THR A 188 -13.35 -8.66 -4.46
N LYS A 189 -12.69 -9.81 -4.64
CA LYS A 189 -13.33 -11.13 -4.79
C LYS A 189 -13.07 -12.01 -3.57
N VAL A 190 -11.96 -11.79 -2.89
CA VAL A 190 -11.53 -12.52 -1.70
C VAL A 190 -11.30 -11.52 -0.56
N PRO A 191 -11.71 -11.80 0.68
CA PRO A 191 -11.45 -10.90 1.80
C PRO A 191 -9.95 -10.67 2.03
N ARG A 192 -9.59 -9.48 2.54
CA ARG A 192 -8.20 -9.13 2.89
C ARG A 192 -7.63 -10.04 3.98
N PHE A 193 -8.50 -10.46 4.91
CA PHE A 193 -8.19 -11.32 6.03
C PHE A 193 -8.98 -12.62 5.90
N VAL A 194 -8.29 -13.75 6.04
CA VAL A 194 -8.91 -15.08 6.01
C VAL A 194 -8.77 -15.69 7.39
N GLU A 195 -9.89 -16.07 8.00
CA GLU A 195 -9.89 -16.85 9.25
C GLU A 195 -9.50 -18.30 8.94
N LEU A 196 -8.54 -18.82 9.71
CA LEU A 196 -8.06 -20.20 9.62
C LEU A 196 -8.71 -21.06 10.72
N PRO A 197 -8.76 -22.39 10.56
CA PRO A 197 -9.27 -23.29 11.59
C PRO A 197 -8.58 -23.06 12.94
N SER A 198 -9.36 -22.92 14.01
CA SER A 198 -8.79 -22.75 15.34
C SER A 198 -7.97 -23.98 15.76
N PHE A 199 -6.87 -23.74 16.46
CA PHE A 199 -5.98 -24.78 16.98
C PHE A 199 -5.46 -24.38 18.35
N GLY A 200 -5.41 -25.32 19.30
CA GLY A 200 -4.88 -25.06 20.65
C GLY A 200 -5.62 -23.96 21.44
N GLY A 201 -6.89 -23.68 21.10
CA GLY A 201 -7.67 -22.60 21.72
C GLY A 201 -7.44 -21.21 21.13
N ASN A 202 -6.60 -21.09 20.11
CA ASN A 202 -6.33 -19.84 19.41
C ASN A 202 -7.18 -19.70 18.14
N HIS A 203 -7.56 -18.46 17.86
CA HIS A 203 -8.09 -18.02 16.58
C HIS A 203 -6.93 -17.54 15.71
N TYR A 204 -6.94 -17.94 14.44
CA TYR A 204 -5.86 -17.61 13.52
C TYR A 204 -6.42 -16.86 12.33
N ILE A 205 -5.74 -15.79 11.93
CA ILE A 205 -6.12 -14.93 10.82
C ILE A 205 -4.87 -14.72 9.97
N ILE A 206 -5.00 -14.80 8.65
CA ILE A 206 -3.89 -14.56 7.71
C ILE A 206 -4.26 -13.46 6.72
N PHE A 207 -3.28 -12.62 6.37
CA PHE A 207 -3.41 -11.70 5.23
C PHE A 207 -3.46 -12.49 3.93
N ILE A 208 -4.33 -12.08 3.01
CA ILE A 208 -4.39 -12.66 1.67
C ILE A 208 -3.04 -12.61 0.94
N ASP A 209 -2.22 -11.59 1.23
CA ASP A 209 -0.87 -11.42 0.70
C ASP A 209 0.01 -12.62 1.06
N ASP A 210 0.03 -13.01 2.32
CA ASP A 210 0.85 -14.11 2.81
C ASP A 210 0.28 -15.46 2.40
N LEU A 211 -1.05 -15.59 2.36
CA LEU A 211 -1.70 -16.79 1.83
C LEU A 211 -1.28 -17.05 0.37
N ILE A 212 -1.22 -15.99 -0.44
CA ILE A 212 -0.72 -16.06 -1.82
C ILE A 212 0.78 -16.37 -1.85
N LYS A 213 1.60 -15.69 -1.05
CA LYS A 213 3.05 -15.94 -0.96
C LYS A 213 3.37 -17.39 -0.58
N ALA A 214 2.67 -17.94 0.42
CA ALA A 214 2.80 -19.32 0.87
C ALA A 214 2.53 -20.35 -0.24
N ASN A 215 1.74 -19.99 -1.25
CA ASN A 215 1.36 -20.85 -2.37
C ASN A 215 1.94 -20.37 -3.72
N MET A 216 2.91 -19.47 -3.71
CA MET A 216 3.45 -18.83 -4.92
C MET A 216 4.06 -19.84 -5.91
N GLN A 217 4.55 -20.98 -5.40
CA GLN A 217 5.10 -22.05 -6.22
C GLN A 217 4.05 -22.65 -7.18
N SER A 218 2.77 -22.67 -6.80
CA SER A 218 1.67 -23.12 -7.66
C SER A 218 1.36 -22.15 -8.79
N VAL A 219 1.62 -20.84 -8.59
CA VAL A 219 1.48 -19.80 -9.62
C VAL A 219 2.59 -19.91 -10.66
N PHE A 220 3.83 -20.21 -10.24
CA PHE A 220 5.00 -20.29 -11.12
C PHE A 220 5.71 -21.65 -11.06
N PRO A 221 5.08 -22.75 -11.51
CA PRO A 221 5.62 -24.11 -11.34
C PRO A 221 6.99 -24.32 -12.00
N GLY A 222 7.22 -23.67 -13.16
CA GLY A 222 8.48 -23.74 -13.92
C GLY A 222 9.62 -22.87 -13.39
N TYR A 223 9.40 -22.13 -12.32
CA TYR A 223 10.35 -21.19 -11.75
C TYR A 223 10.62 -21.50 -10.28
N GLU A 224 11.82 -21.15 -9.86
CA GLU A 224 12.18 -20.95 -8.46
C GLU A 224 11.82 -19.51 -8.09
N ILE A 225 11.07 -19.34 -7.00
CA ILE A 225 10.72 -18.04 -6.45
C ILE A 225 11.93 -17.57 -5.64
N VAL A 226 12.47 -16.39 -5.96
CA VAL A 226 13.60 -15.82 -5.22
C VAL A 226 13.11 -14.82 -4.20
N ASP A 227 12.37 -13.81 -4.62
CA ASP A 227 11.80 -12.79 -3.73
C ASP A 227 10.35 -12.45 -4.11
N CYS A 228 9.57 -11.99 -3.13
CA CYS A 228 8.23 -11.47 -3.35
C CYS A 228 7.92 -10.27 -2.43
N TYR A 229 7.60 -9.14 -3.05
CA TYR A 229 7.34 -7.87 -2.35
C TYR A 229 6.00 -7.26 -2.74
N SER A 230 5.41 -6.49 -1.83
CA SER A 230 4.19 -5.75 -2.09
C SER A 230 4.51 -4.37 -2.67
N ILE A 231 3.76 -3.94 -3.68
CA ILE A 231 3.82 -2.58 -4.24
C ILE A 231 2.42 -2.00 -4.43
N LYS A 232 2.30 -0.67 -4.42
CA LYS A 232 1.08 0.07 -4.74
C LYS A 232 1.45 1.35 -5.48
N ILE A 233 0.84 1.56 -6.64
CA ILE A 233 1.03 2.77 -7.44
C ILE A 233 -0.18 3.67 -7.28
N SER A 234 0.06 4.95 -7.02
CA SER A 234 -0.93 6.01 -7.14
C SER A 234 -0.67 6.83 -8.40
N ARG A 235 -1.74 7.15 -9.13
CA ARG A 235 -1.69 7.96 -10.35
C ARG A 235 -2.65 9.13 -10.27
N ASP A 236 -2.30 10.23 -10.92
CA ASP A 236 -3.22 11.35 -11.08
C ASP A 236 -4.33 10.99 -12.08
N ALA A 237 -5.58 11.23 -11.70
CA ALA A 237 -6.76 10.94 -12.51
C ALA A 237 -7.07 12.06 -13.54
N ASP A 238 -6.51 13.26 -13.35
CA ASP A 238 -6.87 14.48 -14.10
C ASP A 238 -5.77 14.98 -15.05
N PHE A 239 -4.89 14.09 -15.56
CA PHE A 239 -3.84 14.51 -16.49
C PHE A 239 -4.36 14.68 -17.94
N SER A 240 -5.20 15.70 -18.18
CA SER A 240 -5.44 16.24 -19.53
C SER A 240 -4.44 17.36 -19.82
N LEU A 241 -3.30 17.03 -20.43
CA LEU A 241 -2.42 18.07 -20.99
C LEU A 241 -3.04 18.63 -22.28
N GLU A 242 -3.38 19.92 -22.24
CA GLU A 242 -3.54 20.75 -23.42
C GLU A 242 -2.21 20.95 -24.15
N ASN A 243 -2.31 21.17 -25.45
CA ASN A 243 -1.21 21.14 -26.39
C ASN A 243 -0.30 22.36 -26.21
N GLU A 244 0.95 22.15 -25.82
CA GLU A 244 2.00 23.13 -26.07
C GLU A 244 2.96 22.66 -27.16
N ASP A 245 3.27 23.64 -28.00
CA ASP A 245 3.86 23.59 -29.31
C ASP A 245 5.38 23.33 -29.30
N GLN A 246 5.82 22.77 -30.42
CA GLN A 246 7.18 22.78 -30.99
C GLN A 246 8.22 21.68 -30.64
N LYS A 247 8.54 20.98 -31.75
CA LYS A 247 9.85 20.51 -32.23
C LYS A 247 10.69 19.66 -31.27
N ASP A 248 10.23 18.45 -31.03
CA ASP A 248 10.87 17.24 -31.57
C ASP A 248 9.82 16.13 -31.55
N ILE A 249 9.22 15.87 -32.71
CA ILE A 249 7.81 15.47 -32.79
C ILE A 249 7.64 13.97 -32.57
N ALA A 250 8.47 13.10 -33.14
CA ALA A 250 8.17 11.66 -33.12
C ALA A 250 8.40 11.02 -31.73
N GLU A 251 9.56 11.26 -31.13
CA GLU A 251 9.96 10.58 -29.89
C GLU A 251 9.23 11.14 -28.65
N ARG A 252 9.02 12.46 -28.60
CA ARG A 252 8.26 13.10 -27.52
C ARG A 252 6.76 12.84 -27.65
N ILE A 253 6.21 12.71 -28.87
CA ILE A 253 4.81 12.31 -29.04
C ILE A 253 4.61 10.86 -28.61
N LEU A 254 5.51 9.94 -28.93
CA LEU A 254 5.38 8.55 -28.46
C LEU A 254 5.39 8.45 -26.93
N ARG A 255 6.31 9.15 -26.25
CA ARG A 255 6.34 9.21 -24.77
C ARG A 255 5.10 9.91 -24.19
N LYS A 256 4.69 11.05 -24.75
CA LYS A 256 3.48 11.78 -24.29
C LYS A 256 2.18 11.03 -24.56
N VAL A 257 2.06 10.31 -25.68
CA VAL A 257 0.88 9.48 -26.02
C VAL A 257 0.78 8.25 -25.12
N ARG A 258 1.92 7.65 -24.71
CA ARG A 258 1.96 6.60 -23.69
C ARG A 258 1.51 7.13 -22.32
N LYS A 259 2.05 8.28 -21.87
CA LYS A 259 1.61 8.95 -20.63
C LYS A 259 0.11 9.33 -20.65
N ARG A 260 -0.44 9.70 -21.83
CA ARG A 260 -1.86 10.05 -22.04
C ARG A 260 -2.84 8.91 -21.76
N LYS A 261 -2.44 7.63 -21.83
CA LYS A 261 -3.35 6.49 -21.62
C LYS A 261 -3.38 5.99 -20.18
N ILE A 262 -2.41 6.37 -19.35
CA ILE A 262 -2.14 5.70 -18.06
C ILE A 262 -2.15 6.68 -16.88
N GLY A 263 -1.85 7.97 -17.09
CA GLY A 263 -1.70 8.96 -16.01
C GLY A 263 -0.30 8.93 -15.39
N ALA A 264 0.22 10.10 -14.98
CA ALA A 264 1.53 10.21 -14.33
C ALA A 264 1.51 9.48 -12.98
N VAL A 265 2.60 8.80 -12.65
CA VAL A 265 2.80 8.26 -11.30
C VAL A 265 2.96 9.46 -10.36
N THR A 266 2.26 9.43 -9.23
CA THR A 266 2.42 10.44 -8.18
C THR A 266 3.05 9.85 -6.93
N ARG A 267 2.94 8.53 -6.77
CA ARG A 267 3.52 7.81 -5.63
C ARG A 267 3.67 6.33 -5.95
N PHE A 268 4.85 5.80 -5.64
CA PHE A 268 5.18 4.38 -5.69
C PHE A 268 5.52 3.89 -4.29
N GLN A 269 4.56 3.25 -3.64
CA GLN A 269 4.76 2.58 -2.36
C GLN A 269 5.32 1.18 -2.59
N TYR A 270 6.37 0.83 -1.85
CA TYR A 270 7.01 -0.47 -1.94
C TYR A 270 7.47 -0.97 -0.58
N ASP A 271 7.56 -2.28 -0.43
CA ASP A 271 8.17 -2.92 0.72
C ASP A 271 9.65 -2.53 0.84
N LYS A 272 10.03 -1.87 1.94
CA LYS A 272 11.39 -1.37 2.20
C LYS A 272 12.47 -2.46 2.20
N ASP A 273 12.09 -3.73 2.41
CA ASP A 273 13.01 -4.86 2.41
C ASP A 273 13.33 -5.34 0.97
N MET A 274 12.76 -4.68 -0.06
CA MET A 274 13.04 -4.95 -1.46
C MET A 274 14.50 -4.61 -1.83
N PRO A 275 15.25 -5.54 -2.46
CA PRO A 275 16.62 -5.30 -2.90
C PRO A 275 16.69 -4.19 -3.94
N GLY A 276 17.73 -3.35 -3.87
CA GLY A 276 17.91 -2.21 -4.77
C GLY A 276 17.95 -2.58 -6.26
N TYR A 277 18.43 -3.78 -6.63
CA TYR A 277 18.39 -4.23 -8.02
C TYR A 277 16.96 -4.43 -8.54
N PHE A 278 16.06 -4.91 -7.67
CA PHE A 278 14.68 -5.19 -8.02
C PHE A 278 13.89 -3.89 -8.07
N LEU A 279 14.07 -3.02 -7.07
CA LEU A 279 13.50 -1.67 -7.08
C LEU A 279 13.90 -0.91 -8.34
N LYS A 280 15.19 -0.89 -8.67
CA LYS A 280 15.69 -0.25 -9.90
C LYS A 280 15.04 -0.81 -11.16
N TYR A 281 14.88 -2.13 -11.25
CA TYR A 281 14.20 -2.75 -12.39
C TYR A 281 12.74 -2.27 -12.53
N LEU A 282 12.02 -2.17 -11.41
CA LEU A 282 10.63 -1.67 -11.40
C LEU A 282 10.56 -0.19 -11.75
N CYS A 283 11.47 0.64 -11.23
CA CYS A 283 11.53 2.06 -11.57
C CYS A 283 11.76 2.27 -13.06
N GLU A 284 12.71 1.54 -13.64
CA GLU A 284 12.98 1.60 -15.08
C GLU A 284 11.81 1.07 -15.91
N ALA A 285 11.15 -0.01 -15.47
CA ALA A 285 10.05 -0.64 -16.19
C ALA A 285 8.73 0.15 -16.14
N TYR A 286 8.53 1.00 -15.12
CA TYR A 286 7.31 1.77 -14.94
C TYR A 286 7.49 3.28 -15.03
N GLU A 287 8.70 3.75 -15.42
CA GLU A 287 9.07 5.16 -15.52
C GLU A 287 8.81 5.91 -14.20
N ILE A 288 9.26 5.33 -13.07
CA ILE A 288 9.10 5.90 -11.73
C ILE A 288 10.36 6.68 -11.38
N GLU A 289 10.18 7.93 -10.96
CA GLU A 289 11.26 8.83 -10.55
C GLU A 289 11.54 8.71 -9.04
N GLU A 290 12.70 9.18 -8.57
CA GLU A 290 13.14 9.04 -7.18
C GLU A 290 12.20 9.75 -6.20
N GLU A 291 11.66 10.90 -6.60
CA GLU A 291 10.77 11.72 -5.79
C GLU A 291 9.39 11.08 -5.57
N GLU A 292 9.04 10.07 -6.39
CA GLU A 292 7.78 9.33 -6.30
C GLU A 292 7.91 8.12 -5.35
N LEU A 293 9.12 7.74 -4.95
CA LEU A 293 9.38 6.56 -4.13
C LEU A 293 8.98 6.80 -2.68
N LEU A 294 8.17 5.89 -2.13
CA LEU A 294 7.82 5.87 -0.71
C LEU A 294 8.08 4.47 -0.14
N PRO A 295 9.18 4.28 0.62
CA PRO A 295 9.43 3.01 1.30
C PRO A 295 8.41 2.82 2.43
N SER A 296 7.75 1.66 2.45
CA SER A 296 6.73 1.29 3.44
C SER A 296 7.00 -0.12 3.99
N GLY A 297 6.17 -0.60 4.91
CA GLY A 297 6.28 -1.97 5.41
C GLY A 297 5.68 -3.03 4.49
N ARG A 298 5.78 -4.29 4.92
CA ARG A 298 5.35 -5.51 4.19
C ARG A 298 3.90 -5.46 3.68
N TYR A 299 3.00 -4.92 4.50
CA TYR A 299 1.57 -4.84 4.19
C TYR A 299 1.19 -3.44 3.78
N LEU A 300 0.79 -3.29 2.53
CA LEU A 300 0.24 -2.04 2.02
C LEU A 300 -1.28 -1.98 2.27
N ASN A 301 -1.85 -0.79 2.15
CA ASN A 301 -3.29 -0.53 2.29
C ASN A 301 -3.87 -0.90 3.66
N LEU A 302 -3.20 -0.53 4.75
CA LEU A 302 -3.62 -0.88 6.11
C LEU A 302 -4.91 -0.19 6.58
N ALA A 303 -5.52 0.67 5.76
CA ALA A 303 -6.92 1.06 5.91
C ALA A 303 -7.85 -0.17 5.98
N ASP A 304 -7.48 -1.29 5.34
CA ASP A 304 -8.25 -2.52 5.41
C ASP A 304 -8.33 -3.12 6.81
N LEU A 305 -7.46 -2.76 7.77
CA LEU A 305 -7.52 -3.23 9.17
C LEU A 305 -8.90 -3.01 9.82
N MET A 306 -9.71 -2.07 9.33
CA MET A 306 -11.13 -1.92 9.73
C MET A 306 -11.94 -3.21 9.58
N LYS A 307 -11.56 -4.07 8.62
CA LYS A 307 -12.20 -5.33 8.27
C LYS A 307 -11.57 -6.53 8.96
N LEU A 308 -10.57 -6.33 9.84
CA LEU A 308 -9.98 -7.43 10.60
C LEU A 308 -11.07 -8.12 11.43
N PRO A 309 -11.30 -9.43 11.27
CA PRO A 309 -12.30 -10.16 12.04
C PRO A 309 -12.03 -10.09 13.55
N ASN A 310 -13.10 -10.06 14.34
CA ASN A 310 -13.04 -10.14 15.80
C ASN A 310 -13.73 -11.43 16.28
N PRO A 311 -13.00 -12.55 16.36
CA PRO A 311 -13.59 -13.85 16.66
C PRO A 311 -14.05 -14.00 18.11
N VAL A 312 -13.60 -13.12 19.02
CA VAL A 312 -14.00 -13.12 20.44
C VAL A 312 -15.17 -12.16 20.75
N GLY A 313 -15.74 -11.55 19.71
CA GLY A 313 -16.92 -10.69 19.83
C GLY A 313 -16.69 -9.39 20.60
N ASP A 314 -17.76 -8.83 21.16
CA ASP A 314 -17.77 -7.46 21.70
C ASP A 314 -16.88 -7.24 22.93
N ARG A 315 -16.30 -8.30 23.52
CA ARG A 315 -15.39 -8.20 24.66
C ARG A 315 -14.20 -7.26 24.42
N LEU A 316 -13.77 -7.14 23.16
CA LEU A 316 -12.64 -6.30 22.77
C LEU A 316 -13.04 -5.04 22.00
N ARG A 317 -14.31 -4.63 22.08
CA ARG A 317 -14.83 -3.40 21.47
C ARG A 317 -15.32 -2.44 22.53
N GLN A 318 -15.36 -1.16 22.18
CA GLN A 318 -16.04 -0.18 23.03
C GLN A 318 -17.55 -0.42 23.00
N THR A 319 -18.17 -0.51 24.16
CA THR A 319 -19.63 -0.55 24.26
C THR A 319 -20.19 0.84 23.96
N LEU A 320 -20.89 0.97 22.84
CA LEU A 320 -21.54 2.23 22.47
C LEU A 320 -22.85 2.43 23.24
N PRO A 321 -23.15 3.65 23.70
CA PRO A 321 -24.47 3.95 24.25
C PRO A 321 -25.53 3.81 23.16
N GLN A 322 -26.75 3.44 23.56
CA GLN A 322 -27.87 3.43 22.62
C GLN A 322 -28.18 4.87 22.17
N PRO A 323 -28.37 5.11 20.85
CA PRO A 323 -28.82 6.40 20.36
C PRO A 323 -30.11 6.82 21.07
N LEU A 324 -30.11 8.03 21.65
CA LEU A 324 -31.27 8.55 22.35
C LEU A 324 -32.41 8.77 21.36
N ARG A 325 -33.60 8.32 21.76
CA ARG A 325 -34.85 8.62 21.05
C ARG A 325 -35.40 9.94 21.57
N VAL A 326 -36.17 10.62 20.72
CA VAL A 326 -36.92 11.83 21.09
C VAL A 326 -38.38 11.41 21.23
N PRO A 327 -38.87 11.13 22.46
CA PRO A 327 -40.21 10.56 22.67
C PRO A 327 -41.32 11.38 22.04
N GLU A 328 -41.15 12.70 21.97
CA GLU A 328 -42.13 13.64 21.39
C GLU A 328 -42.27 13.52 19.86
N LEU A 329 -41.30 12.91 19.17
CA LEU A 329 -41.31 12.71 17.72
C LEU A 329 -41.73 11.28 17.32
N GLU A 330 -41.87 10.37 18.30
CA GLU A 330 -42.29 8.97 18.08
C GLU A 330 -43.76 8.70 18.47
N ALA A 331 -44.48 9.74 18.94
CA ALA A 331 -45.86 9.67 19.42
C ALA A 331 -46.91 9.70 18.30
#